data_AF-A0A7W7S1D6-F1
#
_entry.id   AF-A0A7W7S1D6-F1
#
_cell.length_a   1.000
_cell.length_b   1.000
_cell.length_c   1.000
_cell.angle_alpha   90.00
_cell.angle_beta   90.00
_cell.angle_gamma   90.00
#
_symmetry.space_group_name_H-M   'P 1'
#
loop_
_entity.id
_entity.type
_entity.pdbx_description
1 polymer ?
#
loop_
_entity_poly.entity_id
_entity_poly.type
_entity_poly.pdbx_seq_one_letter_code
_entity_poly.pdbx_strand_id
1 'polypeptide(L)'
;MDAVWTFRSASTAKEQPLPLMAVRYAPAGLDDLNRATPGSLARLPIWIERNPGAPKAAVESVRLETSSDDGTSWHRVPAVRTASGWTAVVANPRTPGFVSLRVTATDTSGAGLTQTITRAYAVG
;
A
#
# COMPACT_ATOMS: atom_id res chain seq x y z
N MET A 1 -8.95 -1.95 -8.78
CA MET A 1 -8.39 -1.68 -7.44
C MET A 1 -9.46 -2.06 -6.44
N ASP A 2 -9.08 -2.80 -5.41
CA ASP A 2 -9.96 -3.28 -4.36
C ASP A 2 -9.44 -2.85 -2.99
N ALA A 3 -10.34 -2.57 -2.05
CA ALA A 3 -9.97 -2.17 -0.69
C ALA A 3 -11.00 -2.64 0.33
N VAL A 4 -10.52 -3.09 1.49
CA VAL A 4 -11.31 -3.55 2.63
C VAL A 4 -10.81 -2.84 3.88
N TRP A 5 -11.71 -2.16 4.59
CA TRP A 5 -11.42 -1.51 5.85
C TRP A 5 -12.02 -2.29 7.02
N THR A 6 -11.30 -2.34 8.13
CA THR A 6 -11.80 -2.80 9.42
C THR A 6 -11.69 -1.64 10.39
N PHE A 7 -12.78 -1.29 11.06
CA PHE A 7 -12.77 -0.25 12.10
C PHE A 7 -13.92 -0.49 13.08
N ARG A 8 -13.80 0.07 14.28
CA ARG A 8 -14.91 0.12 15.23
C ARG A 8 -15.75 1.36 14.97
N SER A 9 -17.07 1.20 15.02
CA SER A 9 -18.04 2.28 14.89
C SER A 9 -19.16 2.11 15.90
N ALA A 10 -19.77 3.23 16.29
CA ALA A 10 -20.94 3.28 17.16
C ALA A 10 -21.83 4.45 16.75
N SER A 11 -23.12 4.41 17.11
CA SER A 11 -24.01 5.55 16.95
C SER A 11 -23.61 6.66 17.92
N THR A 12 -23.58 7.89 17.43
CA THR A 12 -23.18 9.09 18.20
C THR A 12 -24.23 10.18 18.06
N ALA A 13 -24.32 11.08 19.04
CA ALA A 13 -25.24 12.22 19.00
C ALA A 13 -24.83 13.30 17.98
N LYS A 14 -23.54 13.33 17.62
CA LYS A 14 -22.95 14.23 16.61
C LYS A 14 -22.12 13.41 15.65
N GLU A 15 -21.99 13.88 14.41
CA GLU A 15 -21.12 13.25 13.42
C GLU A 15 -19.67 13.20 13.91
N GLN A 16 -19.04 12.05 13.74
CA GLN A 16 -17.63 11.83 14.05
C GLN A 16 -16.93 11.19 12.85
N PRO A 17 -15.75 11.68 12.43
CA PRO A 17 -15.01 11.06 11.35
C PRO A 17 -14.57 9.65 11.70
N LEU A 18 -14.84 8.70 10.80
CA LEU A 18 -14.38 7.33 10.94
C LEU A 18 -12.85 7.24 10.79
N PRO A 19 -12.17 6.33 11.51
CA PRO A 19 -10.71 6.18 11.48
C PRO A 19 -10.22 5.42 10.24
N LEU A 20 -10.73 5.77 9.06
CA LEU A 20 -10.32 5.12 7.81
C LEU A 20 -8.89 5.55 7.45
N MET A 21 -8.10 4.57 7.02
CA MET A 21 -6.76 4.77 6.47
C MET A 21 -6.82 4.86 4.95
N ALA A 22 -5.88 5.57 4.34
CA ALA A 22 -5.62 5.53 2.91
C ALA A 22 -4.12 5.33 2.67
N VAL A 23 -3.75 4.41 1.77
CA VAL A 23 -2.35 4.18 1.41
C VAL A 23 -2.00 5.01 0.18
N ARG A 24 -0.82 5.65 0.20
CA ARG A 24 -0.22 6.35 -0.93
C ARG A 24 1.08 5.67 -1.32
N TYR A 25 1.35 5.64 -2.61
CA TYR A 25 2.54 5.05 -3.21
C TYR A 25 3.20 6.05 -4.15
N ALA A 26 4.53 6.05 -4.22
CA ALA A 26 5.26 6.82 -5.24
C ALA A 26 6.46 6.01 -5.78
N PRO A 27 6.22 4.93 -6.55
CA PRO A 27 7.30 4.12 -7.09
C PRO A 27 8.30 4.98 -7.88
N ALA A 28 9.58 4.82 -7.57
CA ALA A 28 10.67 5.50 -8.26
C ALA A 28 11.32 4.56 -9.27
N GLY A 29 11.88 5.13 -10.33
CA GLY A 29 12.51 4.36 -11.42
C GLY A 29 11.51 3.83 -12.45
N LEU A 30 10.32 4.42 -12.51
CA LEU A 30 9.38 4.23 -13.60
C LEU A 30 9.54 5.34 -14.64
N ASP A 31 9.27 5.01 -15.91
CA ASP A 31 9.16 6.00 -16.99
C ASP A 31 7.83 6.77 -16.96
N ASP A 32 7.66 7.72 -17.88
CA ASP A 32 6.45 8.54 -17.99
C ASP A 32 5.19 7.75 -18.39
N LEU A 33 5.36 6.48 -18.80
CA LEU A 33 4.29 5.55 -19.12
C LEU A 33 4.01 4.58 -17.95
N ASN A 34 4.56 4.85 -16.77
CA ASN A 34 4.43 4.04 -15.56
C ASN A 34 4.99 2.62 -15.77
N ARG A 35 6.16 2.52 -16.41
CA ARG A 35 6.87 1.25 -16.68
C ARG A 35 8.23 1.20 -16.01
N ALA A 36 8.54 0.07 -15.41
CA ALA A 36 9.88 -0.23 -14.93
C ALA A 36 10.69 -0.96 -16.00
N THR A 37 12.01 -0.77 -16.03
CA THR A 37 12.92 -1.61 -16.83
C THR A 37 12.87 -3.06 -16.33
N PRO A 38 12.80 -4.07 -17.22
CA PRO A 38 12.87 -5.48 -16.81
C PRO A 38 14.09 -5.80 -15.95
N GLY A 39 13.88 -6.53 -14.85
CA GLY A 39 14.93 -6.94 -13.92
C GLY A 39 15.50 -5.83 -13.02
N SER A 40 14.99 -4.59 -13.13
CA SER A 40 15.40 -3.48 -12.28
C SER A 40 14.88 -3.61 -10.84
N LEU A 41 15.44 -2.77 -9.95
CA LEU A 41 14.91 -2.55 -8.61
C LEU A 41 14.17 -1.21 -8.57
N ALA A 42 12.90 -1.23 -8.17
CA ALA A 42 12.11 -0.02 -7.94
C ALA A 42 12.02 0.27 -6.43
N ARG A 43 12.36 1.50 -6.04
CA ARG A 43 12.11 1.96 -4.66
C ARG A 43 10.65 2.37 -4.54
N LEU A 44 9.97 1.89 -3.50
CA LEU A 44 8.56 2.15 -3.24
C LEU A 44 8.37 2.83 -1.88
N PRO A 45 8.40 4.17 -1.82
CA PRO A 45 7.88 4.92 -0.70
C PRO A 45 6.38 4.68 -0.51
N ILE A 46 5.96 4.55 0.74
CA ILE A 46 4.58 4.28 1.17
C ILE A 46 4.22 5.23 2.32
N TRP A 47 3.08 5.89 2.20
CA TRP A 47 2.50 6.72 3.28
C TRP A 47 1.10 6.23 3.61
N ILE A 48 0.72 6.39 4.87
CA ILE A 48 -0.63 6.10 5.34
C ILE A 48 -1.23 7.39 5.85
N GLU A 49 -2.28 7.82 5.17
CA GLU A 49 -3.10 8.97 5.51
C GLU A 49 -4.34 8.52 6.29
N ARG A 50 -4.99 9.48 6.95
CA ARG A 50 -6.24 9.28 7.66
C ARG A 50 -7.24 10.37 7.31
N ASN A 51 -8.51 10.07 7.51
CA ASN A 51 -9.56 11.08 7.44
C ASN A 51 -9.25 12.27 8.37
N PRO A 52 -9.34 13.51 7.87
CA PRO A 52 -9.20 14.69 8.72
C PRO A 52 -10.17 14.65 9.90
N GLY A 53 -9.68 14.98 11.10
CA GLY A 53 -10.49 14.98 12.32
C GLY A 53 -10.76 13.60 12.95
N ALA A 54 -10.34 12.49 12.32
CA ALA A 54 -10.41 11.19 12.94
C ALA A 54 -9.44 11.09 14.14
N PRO A 55 -9.75 10.24 15.15
CA PRO A 55 -8.85 10.00 16.27
C PRO A 55 -7.44 9.61 15.80
N LYS A 56 -6.42 10.16 16.46
CA LYS A 56 -5.03 9.84 16.15
C LYS A 56 -4.70 8.43 16.64
N ALA A 57 -4.17 7.60 15.76
CA ALA A 57 -3.61 6.30 16.09
C ALA A 57 -2.32 6.07 15.28
N ALA A 58 -1.30 5.53 15.92
CA ALA A 58 -0.05 5.21 15.24
C ALA A 58 -0.26 3.95 14.39
N VAL A 59 0.23 3.96 13.15
CA VAL A 59 0.30 2.73 12.36
C VAL A 59 1.33 1.82 13.01
N GLU A 60 0.88 0.64 13.40
CA GLU A 60 1.65 -0.39 14.09
C GLU A 60 2.33 -1.32 13.10
N SER A 61 1.62 -1.73 12.03
CA SER A 61 2.17 -2.67 11.05
C SER A 61 1.82 -2.28 9.61
N VAL A 62 2.77 -2.55 8.72
CA VAL A 62 2.59 -2.48 7.26
C VAL A 62 3.19 -3.75 6.65
N ARG A 63 2.34 -4.53 5.98
CA ARG A 63 2.74 -5.68 5.18
C ARG A 63 2.56 -5.31 3.72
N LEU A 64 3.65 -5.29 2.96
CA LEU A 64 3.64 -5.15 1.51
C LEU A 64 3.83 -6.51 0.86
N GLU A 65 3.05 -6.77 -0.17
CA GLU A 65 3.17 -7.91 -1.05
C GLU A 65 3.08 -7.46 -2.51
N THR A 66 3.73 -8.22 -3.38
CA THR A 66 3.76 -7.99 -4.83
C THR A 66 3.36 -9.25 -5.57
N SER A 67 2.80 -9.07 -6.77
CA SER A 67 2.43 -10.16 -7.68
C SER A 67 2.83 -9.78 -9.09
N SER A 68 3.28 -10.75 -9.88
CA SER A 68 3.55 -10.61 -11.33
C SER A 68 2.60 -11.44 -12.18
N ASP A 69 1.55 -12.01 -11.58
CA ASP A 69 0.56 -12.90 -12.20
C ASP A 69 -0.88 -12.44 -11.91
N ASP A 70 -1.08 -11.11 -11.94
CA ASP A 70 -2.36 -10.42 -11.71
C ASP A 70 -3.06 -10.77 -10.38
N GLY A 71 -2.29 -11.12 -9.36
CA GLY A 71 -2.76 -11.40 -8.01
C GLY A 71 -3.09 -12.86 -7.74
N THR A 72 -2.71 -13.77 -8.62
CA THR A 72 -2.88 -15.23 -8.42
C THR A 72 -1.96 -15.72 -7.30
N SER A 73 -0.72 -15.25 -7.25
CA SER A 73 0.22 -15.48 -6.16
C SER A 73 0.82 -14.17 -5.65
N TRP A 74 1.18 -14.15 -4.36
CA TRP A 74 1.64 -12.95 -3.67
C TRP A 74 2.94 -13.23 -2.92
N HIS A 75 3.93 -12.37 -3.12
CA HIS A 75 5.24 -12.46 -2.49
C HIS A 75 5.46 -11.27 -1.56
N ARG A 76 5.83 -11.56 -0.31
CA ARG A 76 6.10 -10.53 0.69
C ARG A 76 7.36 -9.74 0.33
N VAL A 77 7.25 -8.43 0.38
CA VAL A 77 8.39 -7.51 0.25
C VAL A 77 8.59 -6.79 1.59
N PRO A 78 9.80 -6.83 2.18
CA PRO A 78 10.07 -6.09 3.41
C PRO A 78 9.83 -4.59 3.23
N ALA A 79 8.95 -4.03 4.05
CA ALA A 79 8.76 -2.59 4.17
C ALA A 79 9.43 -2.11 5.46
N VAL A 80 10.35 -1.17 5.33
CA VAL A 80 11.13 -0.61 6.43
C VAL A 80 10.56 0.74 6.81
N ARG A 81 10.36 0.98 8.11
CA ARG A 81 9.87 2.25 8.63
C ARG A 81 10.91 3.35 8.42
N THR A 82 10.45 4.53 8.01
CA THR A 82 11.26 5.74 7.86
C THR A 82 10.71 6.86 8.75
N ALA A 83 11.35 8.04 8.74
CA ALA A 83 10.84 9.20 9.48
C ALA A 83 9.46 9.67 8.99
N SER A 84 9.14 9.47 7.71
CA SER A 84 7.91 9.97 7.08
C SER A 84 6.91 8.88 6.69
N GLY A 85 7.24 7.59 6.84
CA GLY A 85 6.36 6.50 6.45
C GLY A 85 7.09 5.16 6.40
N TRP A 86 6.99 4.48 5.26
CA TRP A 86 7.69 3.23 4.98
C TRP A 86 8.33 3.29 3.60
N THR A 87 9.35 2.46 3.40
CA THR A 87 9.95 2.26 2.09
C THR A 87 10.20 0.78 1.87
N ALA A 88 10.03 0.34 0.62
CA ALA A 88 10.36 -1.00 0.19
C ALA A 88 11.19 -0.95 -1.10
N VAL A 89 11.86 -2.06 -1.42
CA VAL A 89 12.54 -2.25 -2.71
C VAL A 89 11.89 -3.43 -3.39
N VAL A 90 11.24 -3.18 -4.52
CA VAL A 90 10.58 -4.20 -5.34
C VAL A 90 11.52 -4.62 -6.45
N ALA A 91 11.80 -5.93 -6.53
CA ALA A 91 12.52 -6.50 -7.65
C ALA A 91 11.53 -6.77 -8.79
N ASN A 92 11.71 -6.09 -9.92
CA ASN A 92 10.83 -6.25 -11.06
C ASN A 92 11.12 -7.55 -11.81
N PRO A 93 10.10 -8.22 -12.38
CA PRO A 93 10.31 -9.36 -13.24
C PRO A 93 11.24 -9.03 -14.42
N ARG A 94 11.96 -10.04 -14.90
CA ARG A 94 12.87 -9.91 -16.07
C ARG A 94 12.13 -9.98 -17.40
N THR A 95 10.85 -10.33 -17.39
CA THR A 95 9.99 -10.43 -18.57
C THR A 95 8.98 -9.30 -18.58
N PRO A 96 8.52 -8.86 -19.77
CA PRO A 96 7.46 -7.88 -19.86
C PRO A 96 6.19 -8.34 -19.16
N GLY A 97 5.44 -7.40 -18.58
CA GLY A 97 4.21 -7.69 -17.84
C GLY A 97 3.81 -6.56 -16.91
N PHE A 98 3.21 -6.91 -15.78
CA PHE A 98 2.75 -5.95 -14.79
C PHE A 98 3.11 -6.40 -13.38
N VAL A 99 3.31 -5.44 -12.50
CA VAL A 99 3.41 -5.66 -11.06
C VAL A 99 2.11 -5.19 -10.40
N SER A 100 1.51 -6.06 -9.60
CA SER A 100 0.40 -5.73 -8.71
C SER A 100 0.90 -5.55 -7.28
N LEU A 101 0.28 -4.66 -6.52
CA LEU A 101 0.64 -4.37 -5.13
C LEU A 101 -0.52 -4.73 -4.20
N ARG A 102 -0.21 -5.34 -3.05
CA ARG A 102 -1.14 -5.50 -1.94
C ARG A 102 -0.51 -4.99 -0.66
N VAL A 103 -1.21 -4.11 0.05
CA VAL A 103 -0.81 -3.64 1.38
C VAL A 103 -1.86 -4.02 2.40
N THR A 104 -1.41 -4.56 3.52
CA THR A 104 -2.20 -4.68 4.75
C THR A 104 -1.58 -3.76 5.81
N ALA A 105 -2.36 -2.85 6.35
CA ALA A 105 -1.95 -1.94 7.41
C ALA A 105 -2.86 -2.07 8.63
N THR A 106 -2.29 -1.98 9.82
CA THR A 106 -3.02 -1.91 11.10
C THR A 106 -2.49 -0.79 11.97
N ASP A 107 -3.34 -0.25 12.82
CA ASP A 107 -2.97 0.77 13.80
C ASP A 107 -3.23 0.34 15.25
N THR A 108 -2.70 1.14 16.17
CA THR A 108 -2.79 0.91 17.63
C THR A 108 -4.21 1.02 18.19
N SER A 109 -5.19 1.47 17.40
CA SER A 109 -6.62 1.47 17.79
C SER A 109 -7.37 0.21 17.33
N GLY A 110 -6.71 -0.64 16.55
CA GLY A 110 -7.28 -1.82 15.92
C GLY A 110 -7.98 -1.54 14.58
N ALA A 111 -7.84 -0.33 14.01
CA ALA A 111 -8.30 -0.09 12.65
C ALA A 111 -7.32 -0.69 11.63
N GLY A 112 -7.85 -1.16 10.52
CA GLY A 112 -7.13 -1.91 9.50
C GLY A 112 -7.56 -1.54 8.09
N LEU A 113 -6.65 -1.73 7.15
CA LEU A 113 -6.88 -1.62 5.71
C LEU A 113 -6.12 -2.72 4.99
N THR A 114 -6.81 -3.45 4.12
CA THR A 114 -6.19 -4.22 3.04
C THR A 114 -6.53 -3.57 1.71
N GLN A 115 -5.52 -3.19 0.93
CA GLN A 115 -5.69 -2.58 -0.38
C GLN A 115 -4.92 -3.39 -1.42
N THR A 116 -5.56 -3.65 -2.55
CA THR A 116 -4.98 -4.34 -3.71
C THR A 116 -5.09 -3.47 -4.95
N ILE A 117 -3.95 -3.20 -5.58
CA ILE A 117 -3.86 -2.53 -6.88
C ILE A 117 -3.33 -3.55 -7.89
N THR A 118 -4.25 -4.15 -8.64
CA THR A 118 -3.91 -5.01 -9.78
C THR A 118 -3.31 -4.18 -10.91
N ARG A 119 -2.18 -4.65 -11.46
CA ARG A 119 -1.39 -3.94 -12.48
C ARG A 119 -1.06 -2.49 -12.10
N ALA A 120 -0.50 -2.31 -10.90
CA ALA A 120 -0.11 -1.02 -10.36
C ALA A 120 0.88 -0.26 -11.27
N TYR A 121 1.80 -0.99 -11.91
CA TYR A 121 2.67 -0.48 -12.95
C TYR A 121 3.10 -1.60 -13.89
N ALA A 122 3.60 -1.23 -15.08
CA ALA A 122 4.05 -2.15 -16.10
C ALA A 122 5.56 -2.42 -16.01
N VAL A 123 6.02 -3.48 -16.65
CA VAL A 123 7.44 -3.80 -16.83
C VAL A 123 7.67 -4.05 -18.31
N GLY A 124 8.60 -3.33 -18.93
CA GLY A 124 8.89 -3.42 -20.37
C GLY A 124 9.19 -2.10 -21.03
#